data_AF-A0A1I4JDW8-F1
#
_entry.id   AF-A0A1I4JDW8-F1
#
_cell.length_a   1.000
_cell.length_b   1.000
_cell.length_c   1.000
_cell.angle_alpha   90.00
_cell.angle_beta   90.00
_cell.angle_gamma   90.00
#
_symmetry.space_group_name_H-M   'P 1'
#
loop_
_entity.id
_entity.type
_entity.pdbx_description
1 polymer ?
#
loop_
_entity_poly.entity_id
_entity_poly.type
_entity_poly.pdbx_seq_one_letter_code
_entity_poly.pdbx_strand_id
1 'polypeptide(L)'
;MKSRRSRTRCAVLAAVGVLAVGALAMPPSNAAATAATAEASTENPWKDAALLPTVQVVAPFDHAITVRQAVDLAASRQQSIVGVRVQNAASMAAYIIQPDFTSEQFDAWFLREFGTAPQAVGWIVEKERAVKTDGSPEVVPDEPVVTTGLATFSAATALAPSQAATFAARSEKLATDGPSLKPLAAAPNSWKPSLVEVDIEEDPANRSMQFRQYALWSGGSTPVATPVGWGMEFGVDLYNNATGTRTPFGGCPGDFRKQFIAANRDYSWAVTFGSTNLSVSTETYADYNDLFDSCGRNSITVGLRHPERIPAFKTGLYSVLVSIRAPRGATASSKVGGDVQLVDAATCLHGDREQPGASERG
;
A
#
# COMPACT_ATOMS: atom_id res chain seq x y z
N MET A 1 32.88 -36.29 68.84
CA MET A 1 31.92 -36.64 67.76
C MET A 1 31.87 -35.44 66.81
N LYS A 2 32.57 -35.33 65.66
CA LYS A 2 32.84 -36.14 64.44
C LYS A 2 31.63 -36.38 63.52
N SER A 3 31.67 -35.72 62.35
CA SER A 3 31.11 -36.06 61.01
C SER A 3 30.55 -34.77 60.37
N ARG A 4 31.08 -34.09 59.35
CA ARG A 4 31.92 -34.37 58.15
C ARG A 4 31.25 -35.18 57.03
N ARG A 5 30.64 -34.47 56.07
CA ARG A 5 30.59 -34.76 54.61
C ARG A 5 30.47 -33.39 53.91
N SER A 6 31.37 -32.88 53.07
CA SER A 6 32.15 -33.40 51.93
C SER A 6 31.29 -33.94 50.79
N ARG A 7 31.18 -33.16 49.71
CA ARG A 7 31.82 -33.37 48.39
C ARG A 7 31.45 -32.17 47.49
N THR A 8 32.12 -31.76 46.41
CA THR A 8 33.45 -31.88 45.80
C THR A 8 33.23 -31.30 44.39
N ARG A 9 33.95 -30.23 44.01
CA ARG A 9 34.11 -29.87 42.60
C ARG A 9 35.05 -30.88 41.95
N CYS A 10 34.81 -31.26 40.69
CA CYS A 10 35.89 -31.46 39.73
C CYS A 10 35.34 -31.47 38.29
N ALA A 11 36.01 -30.69 37.45
CA ALA A 11 36.03 -30.82 36.00
C ALA A 11 36.57 -32.20 35.59
N VAL A 12 36.43 -32.57 34.31
CA VAL A 12 37.52 -33.16 33.49
C VAL A 12 37.05 -33.54 32.07
N LEU A 13 37.95 -33.23 31.12
CA LEU A 13 38.22 -33.81 29.79
C LEU A 13 37.35 -33.49 28.56
N ALA A 14 38.00 -32.73 27.67
CA ALA A 14 37.91 -32.88 26.23
C ALA A 14 38.37 -34.28 25.78
N ALA A 15 37.67 -34.84 24.79
CA ALA A 15 38.20 -35.88 23.92
C ALA A 15 37.70 -35.65 22.50
N VAL A 16 38.67 -35.49 21.59
CA VAL A 16 38.51 -35.53 20.14
C VAL A 16 38.18 -36.96 19.73
N GLY A 17 37.16 -37.14 18.89
CA GLY A 17 36.79 -38.41 18.30
C GLY A 17 36.11 -38.21 16.96
N VAL A 18 36.90 -38.30 15.89
CA VAL A 18 36.45 -38.36 14.51
C VAL A 18 35.72 -39.69 14.29
N LEU A 19 34.47 -39.64 13.83
CA LEU A 19 33.77 -40.79 13.25
C LEU A 19 33.18 -40.36 11.91
N ALA A 20 33.80 -40.87 10.85
CA ALA A 20 33.31 -40.83 9.50
C ALA A 20 32.02 -41.68 9.40
N VAL A 21 30.96 -41.09 8.87
CA VAL A 21 29.78 -41.85 8.41
C VAL A 21 29.69 -41.65 6.90
N GLY A 22 29.76 -42.78 6.20
CA GLY A 22 29.81 -42.86 4.75
C GLY A 22 28.56 -42.30 4.08
N ALA A 23 28.80 -41.60 2.98
CA ALA A 23 27.79 -41.22 2.02
C ALA A 23 27.28 -42.47 1.29
N LEU A 24 26.04 -42.87 1.57
CA LEU A 24 25.24 -43.65 0.64
C LEU A 24 24.58 -42.68 -0.34
N ALA A 25 25.17 -42.56 -1.52
CA ALA A 25 24.61 -41.84 -2.65
C ALA A 25 23.31 -42.53 -3.10
N MET A 26 22.18 -41.88 -2.85
CA MET A 26 20.95 -42.15 -3.60
C MET A 26 21.01 -41.36 -4.92
N PRO A 27 20.67 -41.97 -6.06
CA PRO A 27 20.68 -41.28 -7.35
C PRO A 27 19.61 -40.18 -7.39
N PRO A 28 19.86 -39.04 -8.05
CA PRO A 28 18.83 -38.06 -8.31
C PRO A 28 17.78 -38.66 -9.24
N SER A 29 16.56 -38.82 -8.73
CA SER A 29 15.38 -39.06 -9.54
C SER A 29 15.13 -37.80 -10.37
N ASN A 30 15.76 -37.74 -11.55
CA ASN A 30 15.38 -36.81 -12.62
C ASN A 30 13.99 -37.22 -13.10
N ALA A 31 12.95 -36.73 -12.43
CA ALA A 31 11.65 -36.59 -13.07
C ALA A 31 11.80 -35.49 -14.11
N ALA A 32 12.14 -35.88 -15.33
CA ALA A 32 12.00 -35.04 -16.51
C ALA A 32 10.52 -34.67 -16.60
N ALA A 33 10.17 -33.48 -16.11
CA ALA A 33 8.95 -32.82 -16.51
C ALA A 33 9.07 -32.64 -18.02
N THR A 34 8.33 -33.44 -18.78
CA THR A 34 8.03 -33.17 -20.17
C THR A 34 7.48 -31.76 -20.20
N ALA A 35 8.32 -30.83 -20.67
CA ALA A 35 7.89 -29.51 -21.08
C ALA A 35 6.92 -29.74 -22.24
N ALA A 36 5.64 -29.89 -21.91
CA ALA A 36 4.59 -29.54 -22.82
C ALA A 36 4.84 -28.06 -23.11
N THR A 37 5.37 -27.78 -24.29
CA THR A 37 5.31 -26.47 -24.91
C THR A 37 3.84 -26.09 -24.96
N ALA A 38 3.35 -25.46 -23.89
CA ALA A 38 2.25 -24.55 -24.01
C ALA A 38 2.78 -23.47 -24.96
N GLU A 39 2.29 -23.48 -26.20
CA GLU A 39 2.37 -22.31 -27.05
C GLU A 39 1.75 -21.18 -26.24
N ALA A 40 2.60 -20.36 -25.63
CA ALA A 40 2.19 -19.10 -25.06
C ALA A 40 1.62 -18.30 -26.22
N SER A 41 0.30 -18.22 -26.30
CA SER A 41 -0.37 -17.29 -27.20
C SER A 41 0.22 -15.92 -26.91
N THR A 42 0.99 -15.39 -27.85
CA THR A 42 1.51 -14.01 -27.85
C THR A 42 0.41 -12.99 -28.12
N GLU A 43 -0.85 -13.40 -28.05
CA GLU A 43 -1.99 -12.49 -28.07
C GLU A 43 -2.03 -11.71 -26.77
N ASN A 44 -1.66 -10.44 -26.90
CA ASN A 44 -1.92 -9.43 -25.89
C ASN A 44 -3.40 -9.52 -25.47
N PRO A 45 -3.73 -9.87 -24.22
CA PRO A 45 -5.11 -10.01 -23.76
C PRO A 45 -5.88 -8.67 -23.80
N TRP A 46 -5.19 -7.57 -24.05
CA TRP A 46 -5.73 -6.21 -24.21
C TRP A 46 -6.06 -5.84 -25.66
N LYS A 47 -5.95 -6.75 -26.64
CA LYS A 47 -6.26 -6.47 -28.05
C LYS A 47 -7.74 -6.20 -28.33
N ASP A 48 -8.63 -6.70 -27.49
CA ASP A 48 -10.05 -6.41 -27.60
C ASP A 48 -10.40 -5.09 -26.91
N ALA A 49 -10.66 -4.06 -27.71
CA ALA A 49 -11.14 -2.75 -27.25
C ALA A 49 -12.44 -2.81 -26.41
N ALA A 50 -13.13 -3.96 -26.39
CA ALA A 50 -14.32 -4.22 -25.57
C ALA A 50 -14.00 -4.57 -24.10
N LEU A 51 -12.71 -4.72 -23.74
CA LEU A 51 -12.26 -5.09 -22.38
C LEU A 51 -11.42 -4.02 -21.70
N LEU A 52 -11.43 -2.78 -22.20
CA LEU A 52 -10.60 -1.71 -21.65
C LEU A 52 -11.05 -1.43 -20.20
N PRO A 53 -10.20 -1.73 -19.21
CA PRO A 53 -10.60 -1.55 -17.81
C PRO A 53 -10.83 -0.06 -17.58
N THR A 54 -11.88 0.28 -16.83
CA THR A 54 -12.02 1.63 -16.31
C THR A 54 -10.80 1.95 -15.43
N VAL A 55 -10.24 3.12 -15.63
CA VAL A 55 -9.19 3.69 -14.78
C VAL A 55 -9.79 4.84 -14.02
N GLN A 56 -9.44 4.97 -12.74
CA GLN A 56 -9.67 6.23 -12.06
C GLN A 56 -8.66 7.27 -12.59
N VAL A 57 -9.00 8.55 -12.54
CA VAL A 57 -8.07 9.66 -12.82
C VAL A 57 -8.39 10.78 -11.86
N VAL A 58 -7.39 11.61 -11.54
CA VAL A 58 -7.63 12.80 -10.72
C VAL A 58 -7.97 13.96 -11.65
N ALA A 59 -9.14 14.56 -11.46
CA ALA A 59 -9.51 15.85 -12.02
C ALA A 59 -9.19 16.93 -10.97
N PRO A 60 -8.06 17.64 -11.11
CA PRO A 60 -7.56 18.52 -10.05
C PRO A 60 -8.43 19.77 -9.91
N PHE A 61 -8.51 20.31 -8.69
CA PHE A 61 -9.12 21.62 -8.44
C PHE A 61 -8.11 22.75 -8.63
N ASP A 62 -8.59 23.93 -8.99
CA ASP A 62 -7.79 25.17 -9.05
C ASP A 62 -7.28 25.63 -7.67
N HIS A 63 -8.00 25.31 -6.60
CA HIS A 63 -7.54 25.43 -5.22
C HIS A 63 -8.19 24.39 -4.31
N ALA A 64 -7.61 24.21 -3.11
CA ALA A 64 -8.16 23.28 -2.14
C ALA A 64 -9.51 23.75 -1.58
N ILE A 65 -10.47 22.84 -1.45
CA ILE A 65 -11.78 23.05 -0.81
C ILE A 65 -12.01 22.00 0.28
N THR A 66 -13.13 22.06 1.00
CA THR A 66 -13.50 20.99 1.95
C THR A 66 -14.00 19.73 1.23
N VAL A 67 -13.85 18.56 1.85
CA VAL A 67 -14.36 17.29 1.28
C VAL A 67 -15.86 17.36 1.05
N ARG A 68 -16.62 17.91 2.01
CA ARG A 68 -18.07 18.09 1.87
C ARG A 68 -18.43 18.93 0.65
N GLN A 69 -17.78 20.08 0.43
CA GLN A 69 -18.01 20.89 -0.76
C GLN A 69 -17.70 20.14 -2.05
N ALA A 70 -16.62 19.34 -2.07
CA ALA A 70 -16.28 18.52 -3.22
C ALA A 70 -17.37 17.47 -3.52
N VAL A 71 -17.96 16.85 -2.50
CA VAL A 71 -19.06 15.88 -2.63
C VAL A 71 -20.35 16.56 -3.10
N ASP A 72 -20.72 17.69 -2.50
CA ASP A 72 -21.91 18.47 -2.87
C ASP A 72 -21.83 18.92 -4.34
N LEU A 73 -20.65 19.37 -4.78
CA LEU A 73 -20.41 19.70 -6.18
C LEU A 73 -20.48 18.46 -7.07
N ALA A 74 -19.95 17.31 -6.66
CA ALA A 74 -19.97 16.08 -7.45
C ALA A 74 -21.41 15.63 -7.78
N ALA A 75 -22.33 15.74 -6.81
CA ALA A 75 -23.73 15.42 -6.98
C ALA A 75 -24.44 16.27 -8.06
N SER A 76 -23.90 17.45 -8.39
CA SER A 76 -24.43 18.34 -9.42
C SER A 76 -23.88 18.05 -10.84
N ARG A 77 -22.92 17.14 -10.98
CA ARG A 77 -22.20 16.89 -12.23
C ARG A 77 -22.61 15.56 -12.87
N GLN A 78 -22.63 15.51 -14.20
CA GLN A 78 -22.86 14.29 -15.00
C GLN A 78 -21.55 13.51 -15.26
N GLN A 79 -20.63 13.47 -14.30
CA GLN A 79 -19.37 12.74 -14.41
C GLN A 79 -19.38 11.55 -13.46
N SER A 80 -18.68 10.47 -13.82
CA SER A 80 -18.49 9.27 -12.99
C SER A 80 -17.50 9.54 -11.84
N ILE A 81 -17.83 10.50 -10.98
CA ILE A 81 -17.04 10.83 -9.80
C ILE A 81 -17.26 9.75 -8.75
N VAL A 82 -16.20 9.03 -8.40
CA VAL A 82 -16.21 7.94 -7.42
C VAL A 82 -15.55 8.34 -6.10
N GLY A 83 -14.81 9.44 -6.08
CA GLY A 83 -14.11 9.86 -4.89
C GLY A 83 -13.56 11.27 -4.93
N VAL A 84 -12.86 11.64 -3.86
CA VAL A 84 -12.20 12.93 -3.66
C VAL A 84 -10.75 12.66 -3.30
N ARG A 85 -9.84 13.28 -4.06
CA ARG A 85 -8.42 13.32 -3.76
C ARG A 85 -8.18 14.35 -2.65
N VAL A 86 -7.46 13.94 -1.62
CA VAL A 86 -7.13 14.77 -0.47
C VAL A 86 -5.62 14.91 -0.36
N GLN A 87 -5.15 16.13 -0.12
CA GLN A 87 -3.73 16.39 0.11
C GLN A 87 -3.54 17.60 1.00
N ASN A 88 -2.75 17.43 2.06
CA ASN A 88 -2.27 18.54 2.89
C ASN A 88 -0.75 18.43 3.08
N ALA A 89 -0.17 19.28 3.93
CA ALA A 89 1.29 19.30 4.16
C ALA A 89 1.88 18.01 4.78
N ALA A 90 1.06 17.12 5.33
CA ALA A 90 1.50 15.93 6.08
C ALA A 90 0.93 14.60 5.56
N SER A 91 -0.21 14.62 4.84
CA SER A 91 -0.83 13.42 4.26
C SER A 91 -1.32 13.60 2.82
N MET A 92 -1.33 12.48 2.11
CA MET A 92 -2.09 12.27 0.87
C MET A 92 -3.15 11.21 1.12
N ALA A 93 -4.34 11.37 0.56
CA ALA A 93 -5.44 10.46 0.82
C ALA A 93 -6.45 10.43 -0.33
N ALA A 94 -7.31 9.41 -0.31
CA ALA A 94 -8.50 9.34 -1.12
C ALA A 94 -9.70 9.00 -0.24
N TYR A 95 -10.74 9.82 -0.37
CA TYR A 95 -12.07 9.49 0.13
C TYR A 95 -12.88 8.89 -1.02
N ILE A 96 -13.28 7.63 -0.90
CA ILE A 96 -14.16 6.96 -1.87
C ILE A 96 -15.60 7.10 -1.41
N ILE A 97 -16.43 7.73 -2.24
CA ILE A 97 -17.82 8.08 -1.92
C ILE A 97 -18.66 6.82 -1.85
N GLN A 98 -19.24 6.56 -0.69
CA GLN A 98 -20.06 5.37 -0.44
C GLN A 98 -21.30 5.69 0.39
N PRO A 99 -22.41 4.94 0.21
CA PRO A 99 -23.64 5.19 0.96
C PRO A 99 -23.50 5.05 2.49
N ASP A 100 -22.58 4.20 2.95
CA ASP A 100 -22.35 3.86 4.35
C ASP A 100 -21.16 4.58 4.98
N PHE A 101 -20.52 5.49 4.24
CA PHE A 101 -19.40 6.30 4.72
C PHE A 101 -19.49 7.72 4.15
N THR A 102 -20.10 8.63 4.92
CA THR A 102 -20.31 10.03 4.53
C THR A 102 -19.03 10.85 4.61
N SER A 103 -19.03 12.02 3.97
CA SER A 103 -17.93 12.99 4.07
C SER A 103 -17.65 13.41 5.52
N GLU A 104 -18.69 13.54 6.36
CA GLU A 104 -18.52 13.86 7.78
C GLU A 104 -17.84 12.73 8.56
N GLN A 105 -18.17 11.48 8.24
CA GLN A 105 -17.50 10.32 8.83
C GLN A 105 -16.04 10.24 8.37
N PHE A 106 -15.75 10.58 7.11
CA PHE A 106 -14.39 10.70 6.61
C PHE A 106 -13.61 11.81 7.30
N ASP A 107 -14.18 13.01 7.43
CA ASP A 107 -13.55 14.14 8.14
C ASP A 107 -13.23 13.76 9.59
N ALA A 108 -14.16 13.09 10.29
CA ALA A 108 -13.94 12.62 11.66
C ALA A 108 -12.88 11.51 11.76
N TRP A 109 -12.84 10.58 10.80
CA TRP A 109 -11.79 9.57 10.69
C TRP A 109 -10.43 10.22 10.47
N PHE A 110 -10.33 11.10 9.47
CA PHE A 110 -9.09 11.76 9.09
C PHE A 110 -8.55 12.66 10.22
N LEU A 111 -9.43 13.41 10.88
CA LEU A 111 -9.06 14.23 12.05
C LEU A 111 -8.55 13.38 13.21
N ARG A 112 -9.16 12.22 13.49
CA ARG A 112 -8.71 11.32 14.55
C ARG A 112 -7.35 10.69 14.24
N GLU A 113 -7.15 10.23 13.01
CA GLU A 113 -5.92 9.56 12.60
C GLU A 113 -4.75 10.56 12.45
N PHE A 114 -5.03 11.78 11.95
CA PHE A 114 -3.99 12.72 11.51
C PHE A 114 -3.97 14.05 12.25
N GLY A 115 -4.93 14.33 13.14
CA GLY A 115 -4.97 15.56 13.93
C GLY A 115 -5.19 16.84 13.11
N THR A 116 -5.65 16.73 11.86
CA THR A 116 -6.00 17.87 11.00
C THR A 116 -7.20 17.54 10.11
N ALA A 117 -7.78 18.57 9.50
CA ALA A 117 -8.86 18.41 8.53
C ALA A 117 -8.29 18.01 7.15
N PRO A 118 -9.03 17.20 6.36
CA PRO A 118 -8.66 16.91 4.99
C PRO A 118 -8.88 18.12 4.08
N GLN A 119 -7.95 18.36 3.16
CA GLN A 119 -8.06 19.36 2.11
C GLN A 119 -8.33 18.64 0.77
N ALA A 120 -9.51 18.84 0.18
CA ALA A 120 -9.86 18.27 -1.11
C ALA A 120 -9.16 19.04 -2.23
N VAL A 121 -8.40 18.33 -3.05
CA VAL A 121 -7.57 18.92 -4.13
C VAL A 121 -7.97 18.43 -5.53
N GLY A 122 -8.94 17.53 -5.63
CA GLY A 122 -9.49 17.07 -6.90
C GLY A 122 -10.54 15.99 -6.73
N TRP A 123 -11.20 15.64 -7.82
CA TRP A 123 -12.08 14.46 -7.89
C TRP A 123 -11.35 13.25 -8.43
N ILE A 124 -11.79 12.08 -7.98
CA ILE A 124 -11.42 10.80 -8.55
C ILE A 124 -12.55 10.40 -9.49
N VAL A 125 -12.24 10.33 -10.79
CA VAL A 125 -13.21 10.08 -11.87
C VAL A 125 -12.89 8.76 -12.54
N GLU A 126 -13.88 7.88 -12.70
CA GLU A 126 -13.73 6.69 -13.54
C GLU A 126 -13.85 7.05 -15.02
N LYS A 127 -12.88 6.61 -15.81
CA LYS A 127 -12.83 6.76 -17.27
C LYS A 127 -12.52 5.44 -17.94
N GLU A 128 -13.03 5.24 -19.14
CA GLU A 128 -12.56 4.17 -20.01
C GLU A 128 -11.08 4.43 -20.35
N ARG A 129 -10.24 3.41 -20.19
CA ARG A 129 -8.82 3.49 -20.55
C ARG A 129 -8.71 3.65 -22.06
N ALA A 130 -8.12 4.75 -22.51
CA ALA A 130 -7.79 4.91 -23.92
C ALA A 130 -6.61 3.99 -24.29
N VAL A 131 -6.52 3.59 -25.55
CA VAL A 131 -5.39 2.83 -26.09
C VAL A 131 -4.79 3.61 -27.24
N LYS A 132 -3.47 3.79 -27.20
CA LYS A 132 -2.73 4.42 -28.29
C LYS A 132 -2.71 3.54 -29.53
N THR A 133 -2.34 4.13 -30.65
CA THR A 133 -2.20 3.43 -31.93
C THR A 133 -1.20 2.26 -31.87
N ASP A 134 -0.24 2.28 -30.95
CA ASP A 134 0.73 1.20 -30.71
C ASP A 134 0.24 0.10 -29.75
N GLY A 135 -1.00 0.19 -29.28
CA GLY A 135 -1.60 -0.77 -28.34
C GLY A 135 -1.23 -0.53 -26.88
N SER A 136 -0.43 0.50 -26.56
CA SER A 136 -0.14 0.87 -25.18
C SER A 136 -1.31 1.64 -24.55
N PRO A 137 -1.56 1.48 -23.24
CA PRO A 137 -2.60 2.22 -22.56
C PRO A 137 -2.27 3.72 -22.49
N GLU A 138 -3.28 4.56 -22.70
CA GLU A 138 -3.21 6.01 -22.55
C GLU A 138 -4.17 6.45 -21.45
N VAL A 139 -3.64 7.25 -20.53
CA VAL A 139 -4.41 7.96 -19.52
C VAL A 139 -4.21 9.43 -19.78
N VAL A 140 -5.26 10.11 -20.25
CA VAL A 140 -5.23 11.56 -20.46
C VAL A 140 -5.63 12.23 -19.15
N PRO A 141 -4.75 13.07 -18.55
CA PRO A 141 -5.09 13.85 -17.36
C PRO A 141 -6.35 14.69 -17.63
N ASP A 142 -7.18 14.87 -16.61
CA ASP A 142 -8.30 15.80 -16.73
C ASP A 142 -7.83 17.25 -16.66
N GLU A 143 -8.49 18.09 -17.44
CA GLU A 143 -8.36 19.54 -17.28
C GLU A 143 -8.78 19.94 -15.85
N PRO A 144 -8.11 20.93 -15.25
CA PRO A 144 -8.49 21.41 -13.93
C PRO A 144 -9.96 21.81 -13.86
N VAL A 145 -10.64 21.30 -12.85
CA VAL A 145 -12.02 21.65 -12.54
C VAL A 145 -12.02 23.00 -11.84
N VAL A 146 -12.61 24.00 -12.49
CA VAL A 146 -12.78 25.33 -11.90
C VAL A 146 -13.80 25.26 -10.76
N THR A 147 -13.39 25.58 -9.54
CA THR A 147 -14.25 25.56 -8.34
C THR A 147 -14.93 26.92 -8.10
N THR A 148 -15.34 27.59 -9.17
CA THR A 148 -15.88 28.97 -9.17
C THR A 148 -16.90 29.19 -8.05
N GLY A 149 -16.65 30.21 -7.22
CA GLY A 149 -17.56 30.62 -6.14
C GLY A 149 -17.35 29.89 -4.81
N LEU A 150 -16.44 28.91 -4.73
CA LEU A 150 -16.02 28.32 -3.47
C LEU A 150 -14.80 29.03 -2.89
N ALA A 151 -14.81 29.25 -1.58
CA ALA A 151 -13.66 29.80 -0.87
C ALA A 151 -12.51 28.78 -0.81
N THR A 152 -11.28 29.26 -0.93
CA THR A 152 -10.09 28.45 -0.66
C THR A 152 -10.10 27.96 0.78
N PHE A 153 -9.91 26.66 0.95
CA PHE A 153 -9.79 26.01 2.24
C PHE A 153 -8.33 25.68 2.54
N SER A 154 -7.88 25.99 3.75
CA SER A 154 -6.57 25.62 4.25
C SER A 154 -6.73 25.05 5.65
N ALA A 155 -6.56 23.74 5.76
CA ALA A 155 -6.50 23.06 7.05
C ALA A 155 -5.26 23.49 7.83
N ALA A 156 -5.38 23.54 9.16
CA ALA A 156 -4.24 23.75 10.04
C ALA A 156 -3.16 22.68 9.78
N THR A 157 -1.89 23.04 9.99
CA THR A 157 -0.80 22.06 9.91
C THR A 157 -1.13 20.88 10.82
N ALA A 158 -0.98 19.66 10.31
CA ALA A 158 -1.11 18.46 11.13
C ALA A 158 -0.20 18.61 12.35
N LEU A 159 -0.79 18.50 13.54
CA LEU A 159 0.00 18.13 14.71
C LEU A 159 0.64 16.80 14.33
N ALA A 160 1.95 16.61 14.59
CA ALA A 160 2.60 15.31 14.39
C ALA A 160 1.65 14.25 14.96
N PRO A 161 1.02 13.41 14.11
CA PRO A 161 -0.20 12.72 14.51
C PRO A 161 0.11 11.98 15.81
N SER A 162 -0.74 12.07 16.83
CA SER A 162 -0.44 11.42 18.12
C SER A 162 -0.10 9.95 17.91
N GLN A 163 -0.73 9.30 16.93
CA GLN A 163 -0.39 7.97 16.43
C GLN A 163 0.93 7.95 15.66
N ALA A 164 1.15 8.71 14.59
CA ALA A 164 2.42 8.70 13.85
C ALA A 164 3.65 9.03 14.73
N ALA A 165 3.52 9.94 15.70
CA ALA A 165 4.52 10.26 16.69
C ALA A 165 4.69 9.14 17.74
N THR A 166 3.60 8.53 18.21
CA THR A 166 3.65 7.36 19.11
C THR A 166 4.25 6.14 18.42
N PHE A 167 3.92 5.93 17.14
CA PHE A 167 4.48 4.88 16.31
C PHE A 167 5.94 5.16 16.00
N ALA A 168 6.30 6.35 15.53
CA ALA A 168 7.70 6.74 15.35
C ALA A 168 8.52 6.52 16.62
N ALA A 169 8.00 6.94 17.79
CA ALA A 169 8.66 6.72 19.08
C ALA A 169 8.73 5.23 19.48
N ARG A 170 7.67 4.45 19.21
CA ARG A 170 7.66 3.00 19.45
C ARG A 170 8.65 2.28 18.54
N SER A 171 8.71 2.65 17.28
CA SER A 171 9.58 2.01 16.29
C SER A 171 11.02 2.43 16.45
N GLU A 172 11.29 3.68 16.85
CA GLU A 172 12.62 4.11 17.31
C GLU A 172 13.06 3.28 18.53
N LYS A 173 12.17 3.11 19.51
CA LYS A 173 12.42 2.23 20.67
C LYS A 173 12.63 0.76 20.28
N LEU A 174 11.88 0.23 19.31
CA LEU A 174 12.06 -1.14 18.83
C LEU A 174 13.39 -1.30 18.07
N ALA A 175 13.82 -0.28 17.33
CA ALA A 175 15.10 -0.24 16.65
C ALA A 175 16.28 -0.15 17.64
N THR A 176 16.10 0.48 18.81
CA THR A 176 17.17 0.64 19.82
C THR A 176 17.20 -0.45 20.90
N ASP A 177 16.06 -0.96 21.36
CA ASP A 177 15.95 -1.68 22.65
C ASP A 177 15.57 -3.17 22.55
N GLY A 178 15.23 -3.72 21.39
CA GLY A 178 14.62 -5.06 21.27
C GLY A 178 15.59 -6.24 21.05
N PRO A 179 15.78 -7.19 22.00
CA PRO A 179 16.55 -8.42 21.76
C PRO A 179 15.83 -9.48 20.90
N SER A 180 14.52 -9.36 20.68
CA SER A 180 13.67 -10.34 19.96
C SER A 180 13.19 -9.88 18.57
N LEU A 181 13.41 -8.61 18.21
CA LEU A 181 13.14 -8.04 16.89
C LEU A 181 14.37 -7.26 16.42
N LYS A 182 15.55 -7.87 16.49
CA LYS A 182 16.69 -7.31 15.76
C LYS A 182 16.24 -7.22 14.30
N PRO A 183 16.21 -6.04 13.67
CA PRO A 183 16.06 -5.96 12.24
C PRO A 183 17.06 -6.96 11.65
N LEU A 184 16.60 -7.88 10.80
CA LEU A 184 17.51 -8.65 9.96
C LEU A 184 18.46 -7.61 9.39
N ALA A 185 19.76 -7.71 9.71
CA ALA A 185 20.74 -6.70 9.32
C ALA A 185 20.55 -6.46 7.83
N ALA A 186 19.91 -5.34 7.50
CA ALA A 186 19.58 -5.08 6.12
C ALA A 186 20.92 -4.97 5.41
N ALA A 187 21.03 -5.60 4.24
CA ALA A 187 22.18 -5.33 3.40
C ALA A 187 22.28 -3.81 3.26
N PRO A 188 23.46 -3.19 3.46
CA PRO A 188 23.62 -1.76 3.27
C PRO A 188 23.04 -1.37 1.91
N ASN A 189 22.25 -0.29 1.86
CA ASN A 189 21.53 0.16 0.66
C ASN A 189 20.41 -0.79 0.19
N SER A 190 19.69 -1.41 1.12
CA SER A 190 18.47 -2.16 0.80
C SER A 190 17.28 -1.21 0.68
N TRP A 191 16.50 -1.35 -0.40
CA TRP A 191 15.23 -0.64 -0.60
C TRP A 191 14.14 -1.10 0.37
N LYS A 192 14.29 -2.29 0.98
CA LYS A 192 13.26 -2.91 1.82
C LYS A 192 13.18 -2.25 3.19
N PRO A 193 11.96 -2.05 3.75
CA PRO A 193 11.82 -1.67 5.14
C PRO A 193 12.54 -2.67 6.06
N SER A 194 13.12 -2.14 7.13
CA SER A 194 13.73 -2.94 8.21
C SER A 194 12.70 -3.52 9.18
N LEU A 195 11.52 -2.89 9.26
CA LEU A 195 10.37 -3.30 10.06
C LEU A 195 9.09 -2.96 9.30
N VAL A 196 8.13 -3.88 9.33
CA VAL A 196 6.74 -3.64 8.92
C VAL A 196 5.83 -4.15 10.02
N GLU A 197 4.90 -3.30 10.47
CA GLU A 197 3.85 -3.65 11.41
C GLU A 197 2.49 -3.44 10.75
N VAL A 198 1.53 -4.33 11.03
CA VAL A 198 0.16 -4.22 10.54
C VAL A 198 -0.78 -4.31 11.73
N ASP A 199 -1.63 -3.30 11.88
CA ASP A 199 -2.76 -3.27 12.82
C ASP A 199 -4.07 -3.39 12.04
N ILE A 200 -4.98 -4.22 12.56
CA ILE A 200 -6.26 -4.53 11.91
C ILE A 200 -7.36 -4.40 12.95
N GLU A 201 -8.26 -3.46 12.71
CA GLU A 201 -9.32 -3.11 13.63
C GLU A 201 -10.67 -3.13 12.92
N GLU A 202 -11.69 -3.67 13.59
CA GLU A 202 -13.08 -3.53 13.14
C GLU A 202 -13.62 -2.17 13.59
N ASP A 203 -14.23 -1.43 12.66
CA ASP A 203 -14.97 -0.21 12.95
C ASP A 203 -16.47 -0.51 12.78
N PRO A 204 -17.15 -0.94 13.87
CA PRO A 204 -18.55 -1.35 13.80
C PRO A 204 -19.48 -0.16 13.53
N ALA A 205 -19.11 1.05 13.95
CA ALA A 205 -19.93 2.26 13.75
C ALA A 205 -20.07 2.60 12.26
N ASN A 206 -19.01 2.36 11.48
CA ASN A 206 -19.00 2.62 10.05
C ASN A 206 -19.03 1.34 9.19
N ARG A 207 -19.26 0.15 9.79
CA ARG A 207 -19.31 -1.16 9.09
C ARG A 207 -18.10 -1.40 8.19
N SER A 208 -16.90 -1.21 8.73
CA SER A 208 -15.65 -1.34 7.97
C SER A 208 -14.55 -2.05 8.73
N MET A 209 -13.53 -2.48 7.98
CA MET A 209 -12.25 -2.88 8.52
C MET A 209 -11.24 -1.77 8.28
N GLN A 210 -10.45 -1.45 9.31
CA GLN A 210 -9.34 -0.53 9.23
C GLN A 210 -8.03 -1.33 9.23
N PHE A 211 -7.15 -1.00 8.29
CA PHE A 211 -5.80 -1.57 8.19
C PHE A 211 -4.80 -0.42 8.32
N ARG A 212 -3.88 -0.52 9.27
CA ARG A 212 -2.80 0.44 9.44
C ARG A 212 -1.48 -0.30 9.25
N GLN A 213 -0.79 0.00 8.17
CA GLN A 213 0.52 -0.56 7.86
C GLN A 213 1.59 0.48 8.14
N TYR A 214 2.54 0.13 8.99
CA TYR A 214 3.66 0.99 9.32
C TYR A 214 4.96 0.36 8.83
N ALA A 215 5.69 1.07 7.97
CA ALA A 215 6.98 0.66 7.45
C ALA A 215 8.08 1.60 7.94
N LEU A 216 9.19 1.04 8.45
CA LEU A 216 10.36 1.77 8.92
C LEU A 216 11.62 1.29 8.20
N TRP A 217 12.40 2.22 7.69
CA TRP A 217 13.77 2.00 7.21
C TRP A 217 14.76 2.53 8.24
N SER A 218 15.58 1.61 8.74
CA SER A 218 16.64 1.85 9.72
C SER A 218 17.84 0.96 9.42
N GLY A 219 18.97 1.18 10.10
CA GLY A 219 20.12 0.27 10.03
C GLY A 219 20.76 0.13 8.64
N GLY A 220 20.69 1.16 7.79
CA GLY A 220 21.27 1.15 6.44
C GLY A 220 20.31 0.75 5.31
N SER A 221 19.11 0.28 5.64
CA SER A 221 17.97 0.28 4.71
C SER A 221 17.53 1.71 4.44
N THR A 222 17.16 2.00 3.19
CA THR A 222 16.65 3.31 2.79
C THR A 222 15.75 3.19 1.57
N PRO A 223 14.60 3.89 1.51
CA PRO A 223 13.74 3.89 0.34
C PRO A 223 14.43 4.56 -0.86
N VAL A 224 15.44 5.40 -0.64
CA VAL A 224 16.29 6.01 -1.68
C VAL A 224 17.04 4.95 -2.51
N ALA A 225 17.23 3.74 -1.97
CA ALA A 225 17.84 2.64 -2.69
C ALA A 225 16.86 1.91 -3.63
N THR A 226 15.61 2.36 -3.72
CA THR A 226 14.66 1.84 -4.71
C THR A 226 15.17 2.17 -6.13
N PRO A 227 15.25 1.18 -7.04
CA PRO A 227 15.70 1.46 -8.39
C PRO A 227 14.76 2.44 -9.10
N VAL A 228 15.32 3.37 -9.88
CA VAL A 228 14.55 4.31 -10.69
C VAL A 228 13.62 3.54 -11.64
N GLY A 229 12.37 4.00 -11.76
CA GLY A 229 11.35 3.34 -12.58
C GLY A 229 10.60 2.23 -11.85
N TRP A 230 10.81 2.07 -10.54
CA TRP A 230 10.03 1.16 -9.70
C TRP A 230 9.21 1.93 -8.68
N GLY A 231 7.93 1.59 -8.57
CA GLY A 231 7.07 1.93 -7.45
C GLY A 231 7.21 0.93 -6.30
N MET A 232 6.52 1.23 -5.20
CA MET A 232 6.45 0.39 -4.02
C MET A 232 5.01 0.29 -3.53
N GLU A 233 4.57 -0.92 -3.23
CA GLU A 233 3.22 -1.21 -2.76
C GLU A 233 3.23 -1.80 -1.35
N PHE A 234 2.26 -1.37 -0.53
CA PHE A 234 2.03 -1.84 0.83
C PHE A 234 0.71 -2.58 0.87
N GLY A 235 0.77 -3.91 0.84
CA GLY A 235 -0.39 -4.78 0.70
C GLY A 235 -0.77 -5.50 2.00
N VAL A 236 -2.07 -5.55 2.29
CA VAL A 236 -2.65 -6.54 3.19
C VAL A 236 -3.42 -7.56 2.37
N ASP A 237 -3.06 -8.83 2.51
CA ASP A 237 -3.71 -9.94 1.85
C ASP A 237 -4.69 -10.64 2.80
N LEU A 238 -5.92 -10.82 2.34
CA LEU A 238 -6.91 -11.65 2.99
C LEU A 238 -7.05 -12.97 2.24
N TYR A 239 -7.07 -14.08 2.95
CA TYR A 239 -7.14 -15.41 2.36
C TYR A 239 -8.38 -16.18 2.82
N ASN A 240 -9.00 -16.88 1.88
CA ASN A 240 -10.08 -17.85 2.09
C ASN A 240 -9.79 -19.13 1.27
N ASN A 241 -10.75 -20.06 1.22
CA ASN A 241 -10.57 -21.36 0.55
C ASN A 241 -11.13 -21.39 -0.89
N ALA A 242 -11.52 -20.25 -1.46
CA ALA A 242 -12.02 -20.21 -2.83
C ALA A 242 -10.90 -20.59 -3.82
N THR A 243 -11.27 -21.36 -4.84
CA THR A 243 -10.36 -21.83 -5.88
C THR A 243 -10.64 -21.10 -7.19
N GLY A 244 -9.67 -21.17 -8.12
CA GLY A 244 -9.73 -20.49 -9.41
C GLY A 244 -8.87 -19.23 -9.45
N THR A 245 -8.90 -18.59 -10.61
CA THR A 245 -8.15 -17.37 -10.92
C THR A 245 -9.12 -16.34 -11.49
N ARG A 246 -8.97 -15.08 -11.08
CA ARG A 246 -9.76 -13.96 -11.59
C ARG A 246 -9.40 -13.76 -13.06
N THR A 247 -10.39 -13.74 -13.95
CA THR A 247 -10.18 -13.44 -15.37
C THR A 247 -11.24 -12.45 -15.85
N PRO A 248 -11.01 -11.72 -16.97
CA PRO A 248 -12.02 -10.84 -17.54
C PRO A 248 -13.34 -11.55 -17.88
N PHE A 249 -13.30 -12.86 -18.17
CA PHE A 249 -14.43 -13.66 -18.62
C PHE A 249 -15.15 -14.41 -17.48
N GLY A 250 -14.77 -14.13 -16.24
CA GLY A 250 -15.23 -14.89 -15.08
C GLY A 250 -14.30 -16.05 -14.74
N GLY A 251 -14.29 -16.44 -13.47
CA GLY A 251 -13.35 -17.43 -12.95
C GLY A 251 -13.44 -17.61 -11.44
N CYS A 252 -14.06 -16.64 -10.76
CA CYS A 252 -14.35 -16.72 -9.34
C CYS A 252 -15.84 -16.83 -9.06
N PRO A 253 -16.22 -17.45 -7.92
CA PRO A 253 -17.58 -17.39 -7.40
C PRO A 253 -18.09 -15.95 -7.24
N GLY A 254 -19.42 -15.77 -7.25
CA GLY A 254 -20.06 -14.45 -7.21
C GLY A 254 -19.53 -13.53 -6.10
N ASP A 255 -19.49 -12.22 -6.40
CA ASP A 255 -18.93 -11.13 -5.58
C ASP A 255 -17.73 -11.54 -4.70
N PHE A 256 -16.74 -12.24 -5.30
CA PHE A 256 -15.57 -12.77 -4.59
C PHE A 256 -14.85 -11.70 -3.77
N ARG A 257 -14.87 -10.45 -4.23
CA ARG A 257 -14.25 -9.29 -3.58
C ARG A 257 -14.78 -9.06 -2.18
N LYS A 258 -16.00 -9.50 -1.88
CA LYS A 258 -16.62 -9.41 -0.54
C LYS A 258 -16.52 -10.69 0.27
N GLN A 259 -15.97 -11.80 -0.24
CA GLN A 259 -15.95 -13.09 0.47
C GLN A 259 -14.84 -13.20 1.53
N PHE A 260 -14.54 -12.09 2.20
CA PHE A 260 -13.47 -11.92 3.19
C PHE A 260 -13.96 -11.04 4.36
N ILE A 261 -13.11 -10.73 5.33
CA ILE A 261 -13.44 -9.76 6.41
C ILE A 261 -13.59 -8.34 5.88
N ALA A 262 -12.92 -8.00 4.78
CA ALA A 262 -12.98 -6.70 4.13
C ALA A 262 -13.06 -6.85 2.61
N ALA A 263 -13.74 -5.92 1.96
CA ALA A 263 -13.76 -5.82 0.51
C ALA A 263 -12.49 -5.15 -0.03
N ASN A 264 -11.96 -5.61 -1.16
CA ASN A 264 -10.78 -5.00 -1.81
C ASN A 264 -11.13 -3.95 -2.87
N ARG A 265 -12.38 -3.50 -2.90
CA ARG A 265 -12.84 -2.43 -3.79
C ARG A 265 -13.38 -1.28 -2.97
N ASP A 266 -13.30 -0.09 -3.56
CA ASP A 266 -13.92 1.12 -3.04
C ASP A 266 -13.44 1.49 -1.62
N TYR A 267 -12.24 1.08 -1.22
CA TYR A 267 -11.67 1.46 0.07
C TYR A 267 -11.14 2.90 0.04
N SER A 268 -11.39 3.65 1.12
CA SER A 268 -10.73 4.94 1.35
C SER A 268 -9.36 4.71 1.97
N TRP A 269 -8.42 5.61 1.75
CA TRP A 269 -7.06 5.43 2.25
C TRP A 269 -6.36 6.76 2.50
N ALA A 270 -5.31 6.72 3.32
CA ALA A 270 -4.42 7.83 3.58
C ALA A 270 -2.98 7.34 3.80
N VAL A 271 -2.02 8.14 3.37
CA VAL A 271 -0.59 7.92 3.55
C VAL A 271 -0.01 9.13 4.27
N THR A 272 0.77 8.85 5.31
CA THR A 272 1.60 9.85 6.01
C THR A 272 3.04 9.37 6.07
N PHE A 273 3.95 10.34 6.18
CA PHE A 273 5.38 10.09 6.30
C PHE A 273 5.86 10.59 7.65
N GLY A 274 7.01 10.08 8.13
CA GLY A 274 7.60 10.55 9.37
C GLY A 274 7.90 12.06 9.40
N SER A 275 8.05 12.69 8.22
CA SER A 275 8.24 14.13 8.06
C SER A 275 6.91 14.86 7.78
N THR A 276 6.72 16.03 8.39
CA THR A 276 5.56 16.92 8.17
C THR A 276 5.75 17.85 6.96
N ASN A 277 6.70 17.57 6.08
CA ASN A 277 6.95 18.35 4.87
C ASN A 277 6.76 17.49 3.63
N LEU A 278 5.50 17.30 3.24
CA LEU A 278 5.14 16.74 1.94
C LEU A 278 5.35 17.76 0.83
N SER A 279 6.61 18.05 0.50
CA SER A 279 6.93 18.72 -0.77
C SER A 279 7.26 17.73 -1.89
N VAL A 280 7.14 16.42 -1.63
CA VAL A 280 7.65 15.36 -2.49
C VAL A 280 6.52 14.54 -3.10
N SER A 281 6.45 14.57 -4.43
CA SER A 281 5.53 13.81 -5.27
C SER A 281 5.90 12.32 -5.25
N THR A 282 5.63 11.64 -4.13
CA THR A 282 5.74 10.16 -4.06
C THR A 282 4.64 9.48 -4.90
N GLU A 283 3.65 10.25 -5.37
CA GLU A 283 2.49 9.83 -6.17
C GLU A 283 1.82 8.57 -5.61
N THR A 284 0.96 8.77 -4.62
CA THR A 284 0.21 7.70 -3.95
C THR A 284 -1.00 7.27 -4.77
N TYR A 285 -1.24 5.97 -4.86
CA TYR A 285 -2.38 5.38 -5.58
C TYR A 285 -2.94 4.17 -4.82
N ALA A 286 -4.23 3.89 -5.03
CA ALA A 286 -4.82 2.61 -4.63
C ALA A 286 -4.56 1.60 -5.75
N ASP A 287 -4.04 0.43 -5.40
CA ASP A 287 -4.00 -0.69 -6.33
C ASP A 287 -5.32 -1.47 -6.22
N TYR A 288 -6.14 -1.30 -7.25
CA TYR A 288 -7.37 -2.08 -7.44
C TYR A 288 -7.18 -3.19 -8.49
N ASN A 289 -5.99 -3.32 -9.08
CA ASN A 289 -5.74 -4.31 -10.11
C ASN A 289 -5.60 -5.68 -9.49
N ASP A 290 -6.72 -6.38 -9.45
CA ASP A 290 -6.80 -7.72 -8.92
C ASP A 290 -7.07 -8.76 -10.02
N LEU A 291 -6.86 -8.35 -11.27
CA LEU A 291 -6.97 -9.22 -12.42
C LEU A 291 -5.86 -10.26 -12.35
N PHE A 292 -6.22 -11.53 -12.55
CA PHE A 292 -5.31 -12.69 -12.42
C PHE A 292 -4.89 -13.07 -11.00
N ASP A 293 -5.37 -12.38 -9.96
CA ASP A 293 -5.23 -12.87 -8.59
C ASP A 293 -6.04 -14.18 -8.41
N SER A 294 -5.56 -15.05 -7.52
CA SER A 294 -6.34 -16.23 -7.13
C SER A 294 -7.68 -15.81 -6.50
N CYS A 295 -8.76 -16.56 -6.74
CA CYS A 295 -10.06 -16.27 -6.13
C CYS A 295 -10.01 -16.32 -4.60
N GLY A 296 -9.06 -17.07 -4.05
CA GLY A 296 -8.85 -17.24 -2.61
C GLY A 296 -7.99 -16.17 -1.93
N ARG A 297 -7.47 -15.18 -2.67
CA ARG A 297 -6.66 -14.06 -2.14
C ARG A 297 -7.39 -12.75 -2.43
N ASN A 298 -7.43 -11.83 -1.46
CA ASN A 298 -7.93 -10.46 -1.61
C ASN A 298 -6.85 -9.47 -1.16
N SER A 299 -6.20 -8.84 -2.12
CA SER A 299 -5.13 -7.88 -1.87
C SER A 299 -5.74 -6.47 -1.70
N ILE A 300 -5.43 -5.81 -0.58
CA ILE A 300 -5.84 -4.43 -0.29
C ILE A 300 -4.57 -3.60 -0.15
N THR A 301 -4.30 -2.78 -1.16
CA THR A 301 -2.95 -2.26 -1.38
C THR A 301 -2.94 -0.78 -1.73
N VAL A 302 -2.06 -0.02 -1.09
CA VAL A 302 -1.77 1.37 -1.49
C VAL A 302 -0.31 1.44 -1.91
N GLY A 303 -0.07 2.05 -3.06
CA GLY A 303 1.25 2.19 -3.65
C GLY A 303 1.77 3.62 -3.65
N LEU A 304 3.09 3.72 -3.85
CA LEU A 304 3.87 4.93 -4.08
C LEU A 304 4.60 4.73 -5.41
N ARG A 305 4.37 5.59 -6.40
CA ARG A 305 5.09 5.50 -7.67
C ARG A 305 6.56 5.89 -7.55
N HIS A 306 6.86 6.83 -6.65
CA HIS A 306 8.20 7.36 -6.43
C HIS A 306 8.64 7.17 -4.97
N PRO A 307 8.85 5.91 -4.52
CA PRO A 307 9.25 5.61 -3.15
C PRO A 307 10.62 6.19 -2.79
N GLU A 308 11.52 6.40 -3.75
CA GLU A 308 12.82 7.04 -3.54
C GLU A 308 12.69 8.50 -3.05
N ARG A 309 11.52 9.11 -3.24
CA ARG A 309 11.18 10.48 -2.80
C ARG A 309 10.59 10.52 -1.38
N ILE A 310 10.49 9.38 -0.66
CA ILE A 310 10.04 9.37 0.74
C ILE A 310 10.96 10.26 1.58
N PRO A 311 10.44 11.28 2.27
CA PRO A 311 11.28 12.20 3.03
C PRO A 311 11.86 11.54 4.27
N ALA A 312 13.15 11.79 4.52
CA ALA A 312 13.78 11.41 5.78
C ALA A 312 13.20 12.20 6.96
N PHE A 313 13.06 11.55 8.10
CA PHE A 313 12.79 12.18 9.38
C PHE A 313 14.09 12.68 10.04
N LYS A 314 14.01 13.44 11.14
CA LYS A 314 15.09 14.20 11.81
C LYS A 314 16.30 13.37 12.34
N THR A 315 16.42 12.12 11.96
CA THR A 315 17.47 11.17 12.40
C THR A 315 18.01 10.31 11.24
N GLY A 316 17.68 10.63 9.98
CA GLY A 316 18.05 9.82 8.81
C GLY A 316 17.23 8.53 8.66
N LEU A 317 16.23 8.34 9.51
CA LEU A 317 15.22 7.29 9.40
C LEU A 317 14.15 7.68 8.38
N TYR A 318 13.51 6.69 7.78
CA TYR A 318 12.36 6.90 6.90
C TYR A 318 11.20 6.08 7.43
N SER A 319 10.00 6.64 7.41
CA SER A 319 8.80 5.91 7.78
C SER A 319 7.59 6.30 6.94
N VAL A 320 6.73 5.32 6.73
CA VAL A 320 5.45 5.44 6.03
C VAL A 320 4.39 4.81 6.92
N LEU A 321 3.27 5.51 7.11
CA LEU A 321 2.03 4.94 7.64
C LEU A 321 0.98 4.99 6.53
N VAL A 322 0.50 3.80 6.15
CA VAL A 322 -0.63 3.62 5.24
C VAL A 322 -1.85 3.22 6.07
N SER A 323 -2.87 4.07 6.10
CA SER A 323 -4.15 3.79 6.75
C SER A 323 -5.21 3.55 5.69
N ILE A 324 -5.82 2.37 5.69
CA ILE A 324 -6.88 1.97 4.76
C ILE A 324 -8.14 1.72 5.56
N ARG A 325 -9.26 2.24 5.06
CA ARG A 325 -10.61 1.93 5.55
C ARG A 325 -11.38 1.23 4.43
N ALA A 326 -11.48 -0.08 4.56
CA ALA A 326 -12.15 -0.93 3.59
C ALA A 326 -13.57 -1.29 4.04
N PRO A 327 -14.55 -1.37 3.11
CA PRO A 327 -15.89 -1.84 3.43
C PRO A 327 -15.83 -3.23 4.07
N ARG A 328 -16.70 -3.51 5.03
CA ARG A 328 -16.76 -4.86 5.62
C ARG A 328 -17.15 -5.86 4.54
N GLY A 329 -16.44 -6.98 4.50
CA GLY A 329 -16.84 -8.11 3.68
C GLY A 329 -17.93 -8.96 4.35
N ALA A 330 -18.27 -10.07 3.71
CA ALA A 330 -19.35 -10.97 4.07
C ALA A 330 -18.94 -12.01 5.12
N THR A 331 -17.65 -12.21 5.37
CA THR A 331 -17.17 -13.21 6.35
C THR A 331 -16.76 -12.57 7.67
N ALA A 332 -16.87 -13.34 8.75
CA ALA A 332 -16.46 -12.90 10.08
C ALA A 332 -14.94 -13.09 10.33
N SER A 333 -14.26 -13.87 9.49
CA SER A 333 -12.82 -14.13 9.60
C SER A 333 -12.17 -14.38 8.24
N SER A 334 -10.86 -14.13 8.17
CA SER A 334 -9.98 -14.42 7.05
C SER A 334 -8.59 -14.71 7.61
N LYS A 335 -7.81 -15.53 6.93
CA LYS A 335 -6.37 -15.57 7.21
C LYS A 335 -5.77 -14.28 6.65
N VAL A 336 -4.78 -13.74 7.34
CA VAL A 336 -4.13 -12.47 6.96
C VAL A 336 -2.68 -12.74 6.60
N GLY A 337 -2.25 -12.18 5.48
CA GLY A 337 -0.85 -11.98 5.11
C GLY A 337 -0.64 -10.56 4.63
N GLY A 338 0.51 -10.29 4.05
CA GLY A 338 0.82 -8.99 3.46
C GLY A 338 2.26 -8.93 3.02
N ASP A 339 2.56 -7.91 2.23
CA ASP A 339 3.85 -7.69 1.62
C ASP A 339 4.15 -6.21 1.42
N VAL A 340 5.45 -5.93 1.31
CA VAL A 340 5.94 -4.69 0.73
C VAL A 340 6.74 -5.09 -0.49
N GLN A 341 6.24 -4.73 -1.66
CA GLN A 341 6.79 -5.17 -2.95
C GLN A 341 7.17 -3.99 -3.82
N LEU A 342 8.16 -4.20 -4.69
CA LEU A 342 8.44 -3.29 -5.79
C LEU A 342 7.61 -3.68 -7.00
N VAL A 343 7.09 -2.69 -7.69
CA VAL A 343 6.31 -2.83 -8.92
C VAL A 343 6.84 -1.90 -9.98
N ASP A 344 6.57 -2.17 -11.25
CA ASP A 344 6.96 -1.27 -12.33
C ASP A 344 6.23 0.09 -12.16
N ALA A 345 6.97 1.20 -12.16
CA ALA A 345 6.37 2.53 -12.03
C ALA A 345 5.46 2.89 -13.22
N ALA A 346 5.56 2.17 -14.34
CA ALA A 346 4.66 2.29 -15.47
C ALA A 346 3.28 1.65 -15.22
N THR A 347 3.19 0.68 -14.29
CA THR A 347 1.93 0.05 -13.88
C THR A 347 1.29 0.74 -12.69
N CYS A 348 2.05 1.58 -11.97
CA CYS A 348 1.57 2.49 -10.94
C CYS A 348 0.72 3.61 -11.57
N LEU A 349 -0.55 3.34 -11.84
CA LEU A 349 -1.41 4.30 -12.53
C LEU A 349 -2.23 5.11 -11.51
N HIS A 350 -2.03 6.43 -11.51
CA HIS A 350 -3.07 7.42 -11.78
C HIS A 350 -2.49 8.74 -12.30
N GLY A 351 -2.81 9.10 -13.55
CA GLY A 351 -3.06 10.48 -14.00
C GLY A 351 -1.92 11.51 -14.10
N ASP A 352 -0.79 11.37 -13.41
CA ASP A 352 0.19 12.47 -13.38
C ASP A 352 1.41 12.16 -14.27
N ARG A 353 1.41 12.75 -15.47
CA ARG A 353 2.68 13.08 -16.12
C ARG A 353 3.08 14.45 -15.57
N GLU A 354 4.18 14.50 -14.80
CA GLU A 354 4.96 15.73 -14.61
C GLU A 354 5.08 16.42 -15.99
N GLN A 355 4.53 17.64 -16.13
CA GLN A 355 4.87 18.48 -17.27
C GLN A 355 6.38 18.71 -17.25
N PRO A 356 7.15 18.39 -18.31
CA PRO A 356 8.49 18.91 -18.42
C PRO A 356 8.37 20.43 -18.49
N GLY A 357 9.00 21.09 -17.52
CA GLY A 357 8.91 22.53 -17.33
C GLY A 357 9.14 23.31 -18.61
N ALA A 358 8.26 24.28 -18.85
CA ALA A 358 8.53 25.41 -19.72
C ALA A 358 9.70 26.20 -19.14
N SER A 359 10.92 25.85 -19.55
CA SER A 359 12.12 26.66 -19.35
C SER A 359 13.05 26.52 -20.56
N GLU A 360 12.51 26.85 -21.73
CA GLU A 360 13.32 27.40 -22.83
C GLU A 360 12.50 28.48 -23.53
N ARG A 361 12.62 29.71 -23.02
CA ARG A 361 12.63 30.95 -23.80
C ARG A 361 13.01 32.11 -22.87
N GLY A 362 14.28 32.47 -22.96
CA GLY A 362 14.97 33.57 -22.29
C GLY A 362 16.43 33.49 -22.65
#